data_AF-A0A8T4ESJ7-F1
#
_entry.id   AF-A0A8T4ESJ7-F1
#
_cell.length_a   1.000
_cell.length_b   1.000
_cell.length_c   1.000
_cell.angle_alpha   90.00
_cell.angle_beta   90.00
_cell.angle_gamma   90.00
#
_symmetry.space_group_name_H-M   'P 1'
#
loop_
_entity.id
_entity.type
_entity.pdbx_description
1 polymer ?
#
loop_
_entity_poly.entity_id
_entity_poly.type
_entity_poly.pdbx_seq_one_letter_code
_entity_poly.pdbx_strand_id
1 'polypeptide(L)'
;MNQHKANQTGGYLSKLVPEKAVPDYLAKGYKIIDPHLHTSCSSDVLPAQSVAPEHLYNKMKAEGWDYITFTDHDTMDAYDELAEGLPGLVRGVEIKIKPKTIGGSNNTHTIHVNVYELSNSHFNELEARAKQGDFYGFIDYLKKEELPYMLNHPTWPEAREKPDWKLLPQIIKEFDVIEAYNQGRIEKQNLITLRLAEQYSKGIVSSSDNHRGHPIKSTLAKGESFRECWENIKQGNSLIVPHSLDYGFIQAEVNGWIKQFIEASREKLKEKNYSMGTGVKSLDNFIDLITNRKISHFRPVRRANALAISALFGLLGYHIAHSAYINPQHRNAEQIIQTIESLDDKIKLDDRIDFLSQDWPLQNNPVSL
;
A
#
# COMPACT_ATOMS: atom_id res chain seq x y z
N MET A 1 14.13 34.64 -23.33
CA MET A 1 14.51 34.34 -21.93
C MET A 1 13.24 33.91 -21.22
N ASN A 2 12.99 32.66 -20.81
CA ASN A 2 13.88 31.56 -20.47
C ASN A 2 13.38 30.25 -21.09
N GLN A 3 14.25 29.62 -21.90
CA GLN A 3 14.24 28.17 -22.08
C GLN A 3 14.80 27.58 -20.78
N HIS A 4 13.95 27.02 -19.93
CA HIS A 4 14.41 26.23 -18.78
C HIS A 4 14.11 24.74 -19.03
N LYS A 5 15.22 24.03 -19.29
CA LYS A 5 15.47 22.62 -18.96
C LYS A 5 14.59 21.57 -19.64
N ALA A 6 14.84 21.34 -20.92
CA ALA A 6 14.92 19.97 -21.44
C ALA A 6 16.36 19.46 -21.22
N ASN A 7 16.50 18.17 -20.88
CA ASN A 7 17.73 17.40 -20.65
C ASN A 7 18.31 17.36 -19.22
N GLN A 8 17.56 16.73 -18.31
CA GLN A 8 18.12 15.67 -17.46
C GLN A 8 17.34 14.39 -17.79
N THR A 9 17.97 13.43 -18.45
CA THR A 9 17.36 12.20 -18.97
C THR A 9 16.94 11.19 -17.89
N GLY A 10 16.88 11.58 -16.61
CA GLY A 10 16.56 10.69 -15.50
C GLY A 10 15.10 10.65 -15.05
N GLY A 11 14.36 11.76 -15.13
CA GLY A 11 12.99 11.85 -14.60
C GLY A 11 12.82 11.26 -13.19
N TYR A 12 11.60 10.89 -12.82
CA TYR A 12 11.35 10.13 -11.58
C TYR A 12 11.87 8.68 -11.65
N LEU A 13 12.13 8.15 -12.85
CA LEU A 13 12.76 6.84 -13.02
C LEU A 13 14.15 6.78 -12.40
N SER A 14 14.90 7.89 -12.38
CA SER A 14 16.22 7.95 -11.73
C SER A 14 16.16 7.84 -10.20
N LYS A 15 14.97 7.92 -9.59
CA LYS A 15 14.74 7.72 -8.15
C LYS A 15 14.52 6.25 -7.79
N LEU A 16 14.33 5.37 -8.78
CA LEU A 16 14.23 3.93 -8.57
C LEU A 16 15.63 3.37 -8.28
N VAL A 17 15.77 2.68 -7.16
CA VAL A 17 17.03 2.04 -6.78
C VAL A 17 16.83 0.55 -6.54
N PRO A 18 17.75 -0.32 -6.97
CA PRO A 18 17.62 -1.74 -6.73
C PRO A 18 17.84 -2.05 -5.24
N GLU A 19 17.14 -3.04 -4.70
CA GLU A 19 17.21 -3.42 -3.28
C GLU A 19 18.66 -3.68 -2.80
N LYS A 20 19.49 -4.28 -3.66
CA LYS A 20 20.91 -4.54 -3.38
C LYS A 20 21.75 -3.28 -3.10
N ALA A 21 21.28 -2.10 -3.52
CA ALA A 21 21.97 -0.82 -3.30
C ALA A 21 21.54 -0.14 -1.98
N VAL A 22 20.51 -0.63 -1.29
CA VAL A 22 20.02 -0.05 -0.03
C VAL A 22 21.14 0.10 1.01
N PRO A 23 22.02 -0.89 1.25
CA PRO A 23 23.13 -0.73 2.20
C PRO A 23 24.07 0.44 1.88
N ASP A 24 24.33 0.73 0.60
CA ASP A 24 25.18 1.84 0.18
C ASP A 24 24.53 3.20 0.46
N TYR A 25 23.21 3.29 0.38
CA TYR A 25 22.48 4.51 0.72
C TYR A 25 22.39 4.72 2.23
N LEU A 26 22.22 3.65 3.01
CA LEU A 26 22.30 3.72 4.47
C LEU A 26 23.65 4.28 4.93
N ALA A 27 24.75 3.82 4.33
CA ALA A 27 26.09 4.36 4.61
C ALA A 27 26.24 5.86 4.25
N LYS A 28 25.37 6.39 3.40
CA LYS A 28 25.31 7.82 2.99
C LYS A 28 24.31 8.64 3.82
N GLY A 29 23.78 8.08 4.90
CA GLY A 29 22.86 8.75 5.83
C GLY A 29 21.39 8.75 5.38
N TYR A 30 21.00 7.88 4.44
CA TYR A 30 19.58 7.65 4.19
C TYR A 30 18.97 6.80 5.31
N LYS A 31 17.70 7.06 5.59
CA LYS A 31 16.86 6.34 6.55
C LYS A 31 15.86 5.47 5.80
N ILE A 32 15.54 4.31 6.37
CA ILE A 32 14.52 3.40 5.82
C ILE A 32 13.15 3.69 6.42
N ILE A 33 12.15 3.75 5.55
CA ILE A 33 10.74 3.90 5.89
C ILE A 33 9.93 2.93 5.03
N ASP A 34 8.97 2.25 5.65
CA ASP A 34 7.85 1.60 4.94
C ASP A 34 6.59 2.30 5.41
N PRO A 35 6.08 3.25 4.62
CA PRO A 35 5.06 4.18 5.07
C PRO A 35 3.66 3.54 5.14
N HIS A 36 3.50 2.29 4.70
CA HIS A 36 2.20 1.63 4.62
C HIS A 36 2.33 0.17 5.07
N LEU A 37 1.86 -0.11 6.30
CA LEU A 37 2.01 -1.42 6.93
C LEU A 37 0.87 -1.66 7.92
N HIS A 38 0.29 -2.86 7.86
CA HIS A 38 -0.83 -3.25 8.73
C HIS A 38 -0.41 -4.30 9.76
N THR A 39 -1.09 -4.25 10.90
CA THR A 39 -0.96 -5.17 12.01
C THR A 39 -2.28 -5.94 12.19
N SER A 40 -2.31 -6.87 13.16
CA SER A 40 -3.55 -7.56 13.57
C SER A 40 -4.68 -6.63 14.05
N CYS A 41 -4.40 -5.34 14.23
CA CYS A 41 -5.40 -4.34 14.61
C CYS A 41 -6.25 -3.90 13.42
N SER A 42 -5.72 -3.95 12.18
CA SER A 42 -6.49 -3.65 10.97
C SER A 42 -7.65 -4.62 10.76
N SER A 43 -8.68 -4.17 10.06
CA SER A 43 -9.93 -4.92 9.80
C SER A 43 -9.79 -6.05 8.77
N ASP A 44 -8.72 -6.03 7.99
CA ASP A 44 -8.40 -6.95 6.90
C ASP A 44 -7.13 -7.79 7.14
N VAL A 45 -6.54 -7.70 8.33
CA VAL A 45 -5.44 -8.56 8.78
C VAL A 45 -5.94 -9.57 9.80
N LEU A 46 -5.61 -10.84 9.59
CA LEU A 46 -5.99 -11.89 10.55
C LEU A 46 -5.22 -11.71 11.86
N PRO A 47 -5.83 -11.99 13.03
CA PRO A 47 -5.23 -11.73 14.33
C PRO A 47 -4.22 -12.83 14.71
N ALA A 48 -3.10 -12.88 13.99
CA ALA A 48 -2.01 -13.82 14.18
C ALA A 48 -0.81 -13.17 14.86
N GLN A 49 -0.02 -13.97 15.57
CA GLN A 49 1.15 -13.47 16.29
C GLN A 49 2.19 -12.82 15.35
N SER A 50 2.33 -13.36 14.14
CA SER A 50 3.26 -12.87 13.12
C SER A 50 2.96 -11.45 12.62
N VAL A 51 1.76 -10.93 12.91
CA VAL A 51 1.31 -9.56 12.56
C VAL A 51 0.89 -8.76 13.79
N ALA A 52 1.16 -9.25 15.00
CA ALA A 52 0.89 -8.48 16.23
C ALA A 52 1.79 -7.23 16.27
N PRO A 53 1.29 -6.06 16.72
CA PRO A 53 2.05 -4.80 16.76
C PRO A 53 3.43 -4.95 17.44
N GLU A 54 3.47 -5.56 18.62
CA GLU A 54 4.71 -5.77 19.37
C GLU A 54 5.69 -6.70 18.61
N HIS A 55 5.18 -7.75 17.96
CA HIS A 55 6.03 -8.67 17.19
C HIS A 55 6.65 -7.97 15.98
N LEU A 56 5.86 -7.20 15.24
CA LEU A 56 6.33 -6.45 14.08
C LEU A 56 7.33 -5.36 14.48
N TYR A 57 7.04 -4.62 15.55
CA TYR A 57 7.96 -3.62 16.06
C TYR A 57 9.33 -4.23 16.38
N ASN A 58 9.34 -5.31 17.17
CA ASN A 58 10.57 -5.99 17.56
C ASN A 58 11.34 -6.56 16.36
N LYS A 59 10.62 -7.14 15.38
CA LYS A 59 11.21 -7.65 14.13
C LYS A 59 11.88 -6.53 13.35
N MET A 60 11.17 -5.43 13.10
CA MET A 60 11.70 -4.29 12.34
C MET A 60 12.86 -3.61 13.08
N LYS A 61 12.81 -3.50 14.42
CA LYS A 61 13.98 -3.00 15.17
C LYS A 61 15.19 -3.92 15.03
N ALA A 62 15.00 -5.24 15.10
CA ALA A 62 16.10 -6.20 14.91
C ALA A 62 16.70 -6.16 13.48
N GLU A 63 15.89 -5.80 12.48
CA GLU A 63 16.31 -5.64 11.08
C GLU A 63 16.90 -4.25 10.76
N GLY A 64 17.07 -3.41 11.77
CA GLY A 64 17.74 -2.11 11.67
C GLY A 64 16.90 -1.01 11.03
N TRP A 65 15.58 -1.04 11.20
CA TRP A 65 14.70 0.01 10.71
C TRP A 65 14.82 1.29 11.54
N ASP A 66 14.90 2.44 10.85
CA ASP A 66 14.98 3.77 11.48
C ASP A 66 13.61 4.21 12.01
N TYR A 67 12.59 4.16 11.14
CA TYR A 67 11.23 4.54 11.46
C TYR A 67 10.26 3.39 11.18
N ILE A 68 9.33 3.18 12.11
CA ILE A 68 8.29 2.15 12.05
C ILE A 68 6.95 2.85 12.14
N THR A 69 6.10 2.65 11.14
CA THR A 69 4.72 3.15 11.11
C THR A 69 3.78 1.97 10.99
N PHE A 70 2.74 1.94 11.82
CA PHE A 70 1.58 1.07 11.65
C PHE A 70 0.41 1.91 11.18
N THR A 71 -0.15 1.58 10.03
CA THR A 71 -1.20 2.36 9.37
C THR A 71 -2.45 1.51 9.22
N ASP A 72 -2.89 0.91 10.34
CA ASP A 72 -4.10 0.09 10.38
C ASP A 72 -5.32 0.87 9.89
N HIS A 73 -6.24 0.20 9.20
CA HIS A 73 -7.42 0.84 8.63
C HIS A 73 -8.34 1.41 9.72
N ASP A 74 -8.55 2.73 9.67
CA ASP A 74 -9.51 3.47 10.48
C ASP A 74 -9.42 3.14 11.99
N THR A 75 -8.21 2.86 12.49
CA THR A 75 -7.97 2.58 13.92
C THR A 75 -6.56 2.94 14.36
N MET A 76 -6.42 3.32 15.63
CA MET A 76 -5.13 3.56 16.31
C MET A 76 -4.77 2.45 17.32
N ASP A 77 -5.55 1.35 17.38
CA ASP A 77 -5.45 0.31 18.42
C ASP A 77 -4.03 -0.28 18.56
N ALA A 78 -3.26 -0.36 17.47
CA ALA A 78 -1.89 -0.88 17.53
C ALA A 78 -0.98 -0.06 18.46
N TYR A 79 -1.23 1.24 18.59
CA TYR A 79 -0.46 2.12 19.48
C TYR A 79 -0.92 2.01 20.93
N ASP A 80 -2.17 1.60 21.17
CA ASP A 80 -2.68 1.34 22.52
C ASP A 80 -2.15 -0.01 23.06
N GLU A 81 -1.80 -0.95 22.17
CA GLU A 81 -1.16 -2.23 22.52
C GLU A 81 0.36 -2.10 22.81
N LEU A 82 0.99 -1.00 22.38
CA LEU A 82 2.43 -0.80 22.49
C LEU A 82 2.81 0.07 23.69
N ALA A 83 4.04 -0.11 24.19
CA ALA A 83 4.59 0.80 25.18
C ALA A 83 4.77 2.21 24.62
N GLU A 84 4.53 3.23 25.44
CA GLU A 84 4.79 4.62 25.07
C GLU A 84 6.30 4.87 24.85
N GLY A 85 6.62 5.76 23.90
CA GLY A 85 8.00 6.25 23.70
C GLY A 85 8.96 5.25 23.05
N LEU A 86 8.45 4.20 22.39
CA LEU A 86 9.29 3.23 21.67
C LEU A 86 10.15 3.93 20.59
N PRO A 87 11.48 3.76 20.59
CA PRO A 87 12.36 4.44 19.65
C PRO A 87 12.03 4.15 18.18
N GLY A 88 11.89 5.21 17.38
CA GLY A 88 11.59 5.14 15.96
C GLY A 88 10.13 4.78 15.63
N LEU A 89 9.27 4.53 16.63
CA LEU A 89 7.84 4.34 16.40
C LEU A 89 7.19 5.68 16.06
N VAL A 90 6.54 5.75 14.91
CA VAL A 90 5.84 6.93 14.42
C VAL A 90 4.36 6.57 14.33
N ARG A 91 3.51 7.32 15.03
CA ARG A 91 2.06 7.12 14.99
C ARG A 91 1.53 7.37 13.59
N GLY A 92 0.74 6.45 13.07
CA GLY A 92 0.15 6.51 11.75
C GLY A 92 -1.20 5.81 11.69
N VAL A 93 -1.97 6.07 10.65
CA VAL A 93 -3.26 5.42 10.37
C VAL A 93 -3.55 5.52 8.89
N GLU A 94 -4.22 4.53 8.32
CA GLU A 94 -4.82 4.65 7.00
C GLU A 94 -6.31 5.00 7.16
N ILE A 95 -6.71 6.17 6.69
CA ILE A 95 -8.10 6.62 6.75
C ILE A 95 -8.74 6.47 5.37
N LYS A 96 -9.89 5.80 5.33
CA LYS A 96 -10.71 5.70 4.12
C LYS A 96 -11.70 6.86 4.05
N ILE A 97 -11.69 7.58 2.95
CA ILE A 97 -12.67 8.64 2.68
C ILE A 97 -13.33 8.42 1.32
N LYS A 98 -14.65 8.37 1.30
CA LYS A 98 -15.43 8.41 0.06
C LYS A 98 -15.96 9.82 -0.16
N PRO A 99 -15.33 10.63 -1.03
CA PRO A 99 -15.74 12.03 -1.22
C PRO A 99 -17.17 12.11 -1.73
N LYS A 100 -17.98 13.03 -1.20
CA LYS A 100 -19.31 13.32 -1.77
C LYS A 100 -19.23 13.96 -3.14
N THR A 101 -18.23 14.82 -3.34
CA THR A 101 -17.97 15.50 -4.59
C THR A 101 -16.49 15.82 -4.74
N ILE A 102 -15.95 15.64 -5.94
CA ILE A 102 -14.66 16.20 -6.37
C ILE A 102 -14.88 16.79 -7.75
N GLY A 103 -14.52 18.06 -7.93
CA GLY A 103 -14.70 18.75 -9.22
C GLY A 103 -16.14 18.79 -9.70
N GLY A 104 -17.12 18.72 -8.80
CA GLY A 104 -18.55 18.68 -9.13
C GLY A 104 -19.09 17.30 -9.52
N SER A 105 -18.26 16.25 -9.55
CA SER A 105 -18.68 14.87 -9.81
C SER A 105 -18.90 14.09 -8.51
N ASN A 106 -19.96 13.29 -8.46
CA ASN A 106 -20.30 12.41 -7.33
C ASN A 106 -19.88 10.95 -7.55
N ASN A 107 -19.16 10.64 -8.63
CA ASN A 107 -18.71 9.29 -8.97
C ASN A 107 -17.22 9.07 -8.66
N THR A 108 -16.80 9.50 -7.47
CA THR A 108 -15.48 9.25 -6.88
C THR A 108 -15.40 7.84 -6.30
N HIS A 109 -14.22 7.22 -6.40
CA HIS A 109 -13.92 6.03 -5.61
C HIS A 109 -13.52 6.42 -4.19
N THR A 110 -13.49 5.44 -3.31
CA THR A 110 -12.95 5.58 -1.96
C THR A 110 -11.45 5.84 -2.05
N ILE A 111 -11.01 6.94 -1.42
CA ILE A 111 -9.62 7.37 -1.37
C ILE A 111 -9.04 6.91 -0.03
N HIS A 112 -7.83 6.38 -0.10
CA HIS A 112 -7.08 5.94 1.06
C HIS A 112 -5.95 6.92 1.36
N VAL A 113 -5.85 7.34 2.63
CA VAL A 113 -4.90 8.36 3.06
C VAL A 113 -4.17 7.90 4.30
N ASN A 114 -2.86 7.67 4.18
CA ASN A 114 -2.04 7.55 5.38
C ASN A 114 -1.76 8.92 5.97
N VAL A 115 -1.93 9.02 7.28
CA VAL A 115 -1.65 10.22 8.08
C VAL A 115 -0.70 9.81 9.21
N TYR A 116 0.32 10.61 9.50
CA TYR A 116 1.34 10.32 10.50
C TYR A 116 1.47 11.41 11.57
N GLU A 117 2.22 11.12 12.63
CA GLU A 117 2.46 11.99 13.79
C GLU A 117 1.18 12.56 14.42
N LEU A 118 0.08 11.81 14.32
CA LEU A 118 -1.23 12.23 14.78
C LEU A 118 -1.54 11.81 16.22
N SER A 119 -2.37 12.62 16.90
CA SER A 119 -2.97 12.29 18.19
C SER A 119 -4.34 11.63 18.03
N ASN A 120 -4.90 11.07 19.11
CA ASN A 120 -6.28 10.56 19.09
C ASN A 120 -7.31 11.66 18.77
N SER A 121 -7.03 12.91 19.15
CA SER A 121 -7.89 14.05 18.80
C SER A 121 -7.86 14.33 17.30
N HIS A 122 -6.69 14.28 16.68
CA HIS A 122 -6.56 14.45 15.22
C HIS A 122 -7.29 13.32 14.48
N PHE A 123 -7.10 12.08 14.93
CA PHE A 123 -7.74 10.91 14.35
C PHE A 123 -9.27 11.05 14.37
N ASN A 124 -9.87 11.36 15.51
CA ASN A 124 -11.34 11.52 15.63
C ASN A 124 -11.88 12.62 14.71
N GLU A 125 -11.16 13.73 14.58
CA GLU A 125 -11.57 14.88 13.77
C GLU A 125 -11.49 14.57 12.25
N LEU A 126 -10.47 13.83 11.84
CA LEU A 126 -10.30 13.31 10.49
C LEU A 126 -11.34 12.24 10.15
N GLU A 127 -11.58 11.29 11.07
CA GLU A 127 -12.58 10.22 10.92
C GLU A 127 -13.99 10.80 10.77
N ALA A 128 -14.33 11.84 11.55
CA ALA A 128 -15.60 12.54 11.45
C ALA A 128 -15.82 13.17 10.05
N ARG A 129 -14.80 13.78 9.46
CA ARG A 129 -14.85 14.33 8.09
C ARG A 129 -14.94 13.24 7.03
N ALA A 130 -14.17 12.18 7.21
CA ALA A 130 -14.17 11.03 6.31
C ALA A 130 -15.56 10.39 6.24
N LYS A 131 -16.20 10.16 7.40
CA LYS A 131 -17.60 9.67 7.51
C LYS A 131 -18.62 10.60 6.85
N GLN A 132 -18.36 11.91 6.88
CA GLN A 132 -19.20 12.90 6.20
C GLN A 132 -18.91 13.02 4.70
N GLY A 133 -17.85 12.38 4.19
CA GLY A 133 -17.37 12.53 2.81
C GLY A 133 -16.88 13.94 2.49
N ASP A 134 -16.45 14.70 3.50
CA ASP A 134 -15.91 16.05 3.37
C ASP A 134 -14.42 16.02 3.04
N PHE A 135 -14.11 15.77 1.77
CA PHE A 135 -12.74 15.61 1.30
C PHE A 135 -11.91 16.89 1.41
N TYR A 136 -12.46 18.04 1.04
CA TYR A 136 -11.72 19.30 1.12
C TYR A 136 -11.50 19.73 2.57
N GLY A 137 -12.51 19.60 3.45
CA GLY A 137 -12.32 19.85 4.87
C GLY A 137 -11.34 18.88 5.54
N PHE A 138 -11.24 17.64 5.04
CA PHE A 138 -10.23 16.67 5.46
C PHE A 138 -8.82 17.12 5.07
N ILE A 139 -8.59 17.48 3.80
CA ILE A 139 -7.29 17.97 3.32
C ILE A 139 -6.90 19.28 3.99
N ASP A 140 -7.83 20.22 4.17
CA ASP A 140 -7.58 21.50 4.82
C ASP A 140 -7.18 21.32 6.29
N TYR A 141 -7.80 20.37 6.99
CA TYR A 141 -7.42 20.03 8.36
C TYR A 141 -6.00 19.47 8.43
N LEU A 142 -5.65 18.52 7.55
CA LEU A 142 -4.30 17.95 7.48
C LEU A 142 -3.23 19.03 7.25
N LYS A 143 -3.50 19.96 6.33
CA LYS A 143 -2.60 21.09 6.03
C LYS A 143 -2.47 22.05 7.21
N LYS A 144 -3.60 22.41 7.84
CA LYS A 144 -3.64 23.36 8.95
C LYS A 144 -2.90 22.84 10.19
N GLU A 145 -3.09 21.56 10.52
CA GLU A 145 -2.42 20.92 11.66
C GLU A 145 -1.02 20.40 11.30
N GLU A 146 -0.54 20.72 10.08
CA GLU A 146 0.78 20.34 9.56
C GLU A 146 1.07 18.84 9.73
N LEU A 147 0.07 17.98 9.51
CA LEU A 147 0.26 16.53 9.64
C LEU A 147 0.95 15.99 8.38
N PRO A 148 1.94 15.09 8.49
CA PRO A 148 2.44 14.32 7.35
C PRO A 148 1.32 13.43 6.80
N TYR A 149 1.05 13.48 5.50
CA TYR A 149 0.04 12.64 4.86
C TYR A 149 0.37 12.31 3.40
N MET A 150 -0.09 11.16 2.92
CA MET A 150 0.09 10.74 1.53
C MET A 150 -1.17 10.10 0.95
N LEU A 151 -1.28 10.15 -0.37
CA LEU A 151 -2.29 9.40 -1.11
C LEU A 151 -1.81 7.97 -1.33
N ASN A 152 -2.56 6.99 -0.82
CA ASN A 152 -2.25 5.59 -1.01
C ASN A 152 -2.81 5.08 -2.33
N HIS A 153 -2.09 4.14 -2.94
CA HIS A 153 -2.44 3.32 -4.12
C HIS A 153 -3.55 3.93 -5.02
N PRO A 154 -3.30 5.09 -5.66
CA PRO A 154 -4.35 5.97 -6.22
C PRO A 154 -5.22 5.37 -7.34
N THR A 155 -4.82 4.21 -7.85
CA THR A 155 -5.49 3.49 -8.95
C THR A 155 -6.32 2.31 -8.45
N TRP A 156 -6.49 2.16 -7.14
CA TRP A 156 -7.27 1.10 -6.50
C TRP A 156 -8.65 1.60 -6.05
N PRO A 157 -9.73 1.16 -6.72
CA PRO A 157 -11.07 1.34 -6.21
C PRO A 157 -11.47 0.22 -5.26
N GLU A 158 -12.35 0.52 -4.30
CA GLU A 158 -12.96 -0.51 -3.46
C GLU A 158 -13.86 -1.45 -4.28
N ALA A 159 -14.12 -2.64 -3.73
CA ALA A 159 -14.89 -3.65 -4.45
C ALA A 159 -16.27 -3.12 -4.90
N ARG A 160 -16.59 -3.31 -6.19
CA ARG A 160 -17.85 -2.88 -6.87
C ARG A 160 -17.94 -1.39 -7.15
N GLU A 161 -16.96 -0.58 -6.78
CA GLU A 161 -16.91 0.82 -7.21
C GLU A 161 -16.59 0.92 -8.71
N LYS A 162 -17.11 1.98 -9.33
CA LYS A 162 -16.87 2.30 -10.74
C LYS A 162 -16.31 3.72 -10.82
N PRO A 163 -15.01 3.91 -10.52
CA PRO A 163 -14.39 5.23 -10.48
C PRO A 163 -14.55 5.99 -11.79
N ASP A 164 -14.81 7.29 -11.69
CA ASP A 164 -14.52 8.23 -12.77
C ASP A 164 -13.03 8.59 -12.76
N TRP A 165 -12.24 7.92 -13.60
CA TRP A 165 -10.79 8.14 -13.67
C TRP A 165 -10.39 9.55 -14.11
N LYS A 166 -11.33 10.37 -14.62
CA LYS A 166 -11.09 11.79 -14.90
C LYS A 166 -10.84 12.62 -13.64
N LEU A 167 -11.23 12.10 -12.48
CA LEU A 167 -11.01 12.75 -11.20
C LEU A 167 -9.62 12.46 -10.62
N LEU A 168 -8.92 11.42 -11.09
CA LEU A 168 -7.62 11.03 -10.56
C LEU A 168 -6.58 12.18 -10.58
N PRO A 169 -6.42 12.95 -11.68
CA PRO A 169 -5.55 14.13 -11.68
C PRO A 169 -5.93 15.20 -10.65
N GLN A 170 -7.23 15.36 -10.39
CA GLN A 170 -7.72 16.34 -9.42
C GLN A 170 -7.40 15.87 -8.00
N ILE A 171 -7.60 14.58 -7.71
CA ILE A 171 -7.25 13.96 -6.45
C ILE A 171 -5.75 14.12 -6.18
N ILE A 172 -4.87 13.70 -7.11
CA ILE A 172 -3.41 13.76 -6.93
C ILE A 172 -2.91 15.18 -6.65
N LYS A 173 -3.55 16.21 -7.23
CA LYS A 173 -3.14 17.60 -7.01
C LYS A 173 -3.29 18.05 -5.56
N GLU A 174 -4.20 17.47 -4.79
CA GLU A 174 -4.46 17.84 -3.39
C GLU A 174 -3.43 17.30 -2.40
N PHE A 175 -2.59 16.36 -2.83
CA PHE A 175 -1.58 15.71 -2.00
C PHE A 175 -0.17 16.20 -2.34
N ASP A 176 0.69 16.26 -1.33
CA ASP A 176 2.10 16.59 -1.51
C ASP A 176 2.95 15.33 -1.78
N VAL A 177 2.54 14.19 -1.25
CA VAL A 177 3.24 12.90 -1.37
C VAL A 177 2.27 11.83 -1.88
N ILE A 178 2.73 11.01 -2.81
CA ILE A 178 1.96 9.95 -3.46
C ILE A 178 2.68 8.61 -3.28
N GLU A 179 1.93 7.56 -2.97
CA GLU A 179 2.41 6.19 -3.09
C GLU A 179 2.55 5.81 -4.56
N ALA A 180 3.75 6.01 -5.11
CA ALA A 180 4.04 5.76 -6.50
C ALA A 180 4.22 4.26 -6.78
N TYR A 181 4.75 3.50 -5.81
CA TYR A 181 4.91 2.05 -5.89
C TYR A 181 4.32 1.36 -4.67
N ASN A 182 3.24 0.62 -4.89
CA ASN A 182 2.64 -0.25 -3.90
C ASN A 182 2.84 -1.70 -4.34
N GLN A 183 3.34 -2.55 -3.45
CA GLN A 183 3.66 -3.94 -3.77
C GLN A 183 2.43 -4.77 -4.18
N GLY A 184 1.23 -4.38 -3.72
CA GLY A 184 -0.04 -5.00 -4.10
C GLY A 184 -0.56 -4.59 -5.48
N ARG A 185 0.09 -3.65 -6.19
CA ARG A 185 -0.33 -3.15 -7.51
C ARG A 185 0.55 -3.68 -8.63
N ILE A 186 -0.03 -3.93 -9.81
CA ILE A 186 0.78 -4.33 -10.98
C ILE A 186 1.71 -3.19 -11.40
N GLU A 187 2.83 -3.54 -12.03
CA GLU A 187 3.83 -2.56 -12.52
C GLU A 187 3.19 -1.43 -13.33
N LYS A 188 2.25 -1.78 -14.22
CA LYS A 188 1.54 -0.80 -15.05
C LYS A 188 0.78 0.24 -14.23
N GLN A 189 0.17 -0.15 -13.11
CA GLN A 189 -0.51 0.78 -12.19
C GLN A 189 0.49 1.67 -11.46
N ASN A 190 1.58 1.09 -10.91
CA ASN A 190 2.63 1.85 -10.24
C ASN A 190 3.26 2.90 -11.17
N LEU A 191 3.53 2.54 -12.42
CA LEU A 191 4.07 3.46 -13.41
C LEU A 191 3.11 4.60 -13.79
N ILE A 192 1.81 4.34 -13.88
CA ILE A 192 0.80 5.41 -14.06
C ILE A 192 0.92 6.40 -12.91
N THR A 193 0.97 5.91 -11.68
CA THR A 193 1.06 6.75 -10.48
C THR A 193 2.35 7.56 -10.44
N LEU A 194 3.48 6.92 -10.74
CA LEU A 194 4.79 7.57 -10.82
C LEU A 194 4.80 8.72 -11.84
N ARG A 195 4.17 8.52 -13.01
CA ARG A 195 4.07 9.53 -14.06
C ARG A 195 3.20 10.71 -13.67
N LEU A 196 2.06 10.45 -13.03
CA LEU A 196 1.19 11.52 -12.53
C LEU A 196 1.89 12.30 -11.41
N ALA A 197 2.62 11.63 -10.52
CA ALA A 197 3.43 12.27 -9.50
C ALA A 197 4.54 13.14 -10.12
N GLU A 198 5.25 12.65 -11.15
CA GLU A 198 6.26 13.40 -11.91
C GLU A 198 5.64 14.65 -12.55
N GLN A 199 4.51 14.49 -13.24
CA GLN A 199 3.81 15.58 -13.92
C GLN A 199 3.38 16.70 -12.96
N TYR A 200 2.87 16.33 -11.78
CA TYR A 200 2.41 17.29 -10.78
C TYR A 200 3.48 17.62 -9.73
N SER A 201 4.73 17.23 -9.95
CA SER A 201 5.88 17.51 -9.07
C SER A 201 5.65 17.11 -7.61
N LYS A 202 5.09 15.91 -7.41
CA LYS A 202 4.76 15.38 -6.08
C LYS A 202 5.91 14.58 -5.49
N GLY A 203 6.04 14.57 -4.16
CA GLY A 203 6.87 13.61 -3.46
C GLY A 203 6.41 12.19 -3.74
N ILE A 204 7.33 11.23 -3.72
CA ILE A 204 7.01 9.82 -3.98
C ILE A 204 7.52 8.92 -2.87
N VAL A 205 6.73 7.90 -2.58
CA VAL A 205 7.12 6.77 -1.75
C VAL A 205 6.85 5.44 -2.46
N SER A 206 7.51 4.41 -1.99
CA SER A 206 7.09 3.03 -2.17
C SER A 206 6.71 2.43 -0.82
N SER A 207 5.78 1.47 -0.83
CA SER A 207 5.33 0.79 0.38
C SER A 207 5.03 -0.68 0.12
N SER A 208 5.01 -1.45 1.22
CA SER A 208 4.61 -2.84 1.17
C SER A 208 3.10 -3.04 1.20
N ASP A 209 2.36 -2.17 1.90
CA ASP A 209 0.92 -2.37 2.16
C ASP A 209 0.70 -3.78 2.73
N ASN A 210 1.56 -4.14 3.68
CA ASN A 210 1.76 -5.53 4.06
C ASN A 210 0.75 -5.98 5.09
N HIS A 211 0.12 -7.11 4.79
CA HIS A 211 -0.90 -7.76 5.62
C HIS A 211 -0.39 -9.06 6.26
N ARG A 212 0.93 -9.34 6.20
CA ARG A 212 1.54 -10.66 6.47
C ARG A 212 2.78 -10.68 7.35
N GLY A 213 3.11 -9.55 7.93
CA GLY A 213 4.27 -9.36 8.79
C GLY A 213 5.59 -9.51 8.06
N HIS A 214 5.64 -9.13 6.79
CA HIS A 214 6.85 -9.06 5.96
C HIS A 214 7.00 -7.65 5.38
N PRO A 215 7.31 -6.64 6.21
CA PRO A 215 7.57 -5.29 5.73
C PRO A 215 8.79 -5.29 4.81
N ILE A 216 8.87 -4.32 3.89
CA ILE A 216 9.95 -4.21 2.91
C ILE A 216 10.61 -2.84 2.98
N LYS A 217 11.93 -2.76 2.78
CA LYS A 217 12.69 -1.51 2.84
C LYS A 217 12.46 -0.68 1.57
N SER A 218 11.27 -0.09 1.46
CA SER A 218 10.68 0.44 0.23
C SER A 218 11.02 1.91 -0.05
N THR A 219 11.12 2.75 0.98
CA THR A 219 11.41 4.19 0.83
C THR A 219 12.66 4.60 1.58
N LEU A 220 13.51 5.39 0.91
CA LEU A 220 14.73 5.96 1.48
C LEU A 220 14.68 7.49 1.41
N ALA A 221 14.92 8.14 2.55
CA ALA A 221 15.03 9.60 2.63
C ALA A 221 16.06 10.01 3.69
N LYS A 222 16.71 11.15 3.50
CA LYS A 222 17.63 11.70 4.53
C LYS A 222 16.85 12.48 5.59
N GLY A 223 17.38 12.51 6.80
CA GLY A 223 16.83 13.29 7.91
C GLY A 223 17.22 12.68 9.26
N GLU A 224 17.39 13.53 10.26
CA GLU A 224 17.70 13.10 11.63
C GLU A 224 16.41 12.77 12.43
N SER A 225 15.25 13.18 11.91
CA SER A 225 13.92 12.84 12.43
C SER A 225 12.98 12.37 11.33
N PHE A 226 11.88 11.71 11.70
CA PHE A 226 10.85 11.30 10.74
C PHE A 226 10.31 12.52 9.98
N ARG A 227 10.07 13.63 10.70
CA ARG A 227 9.64 14.90 10.13
C ARG A 227 10.59 15.42 9.05
N GLU A 228 11.90 15.41 9.31
CA GLU A 228 12.89 15.82 8.31
C GLU A 228 12.93 14.88 7.10
N CYS A 229 12.82 13.57 7.33
CA CYS A 229 12.68 12.60 6.24
C CYS A 229 11.43 12.88 5.40
N TRP A 230 10.30 13.17 6.04
CA TRP A 230 9.04 13.47 5.37
C TRP A 230 9.12 14.75 4.54
N GLU A 231 9.70 15.82 5.09
CA GLU A 231 9.89 17.06 4.33
C GLU A 231 10.82 16.85 3.12
N ASN A 232 11.85 16.02 3.26
CA ASN A 232 12.68 15.64 2.11
C ASN A 232 11.89 14.83 1.08
N ILE A 233 11.03 13.89 1.49
CA ILE A 233 10.13 13.15 0.57
C ILE A 233 9.22 14.13 -0.17
N LYS A 234 8.57 15.05 0.54
CA LYS A 234 7.67 16.09 0.00
C LYS A 234 8.38 16.99 -1.02
N GLN A 235 9.64 17.34 -0.77
CA GLN A 235 10.47 18.11 -1.70
C GLN A 235 11.01 17.28 -2.89
N GLY A 236 10.68 15.99 -2.94
CA GLY A 236 11.10 15.08 -4.01
C GLY A 236 12.50 14.49 -3.82
N ASN A 237 13.09 14.59 -2.63
CA ASN A 237 14.43 14.07 -2.29
C ASN A 237 14.39 12.65 -1.70
N SER A 238 13.46 11.82 -2.17
CA SER A 238 13.35 10.40 -1.83
C SER A 238 13.90 9.50 -2.94
N LEU A 239 14.33 8.31 -2.54
CA LEU A 239 14.60 7.18 -3.42
C LEU A 239 13.63 6.06 -3.06
N ILE A 240 13.19 5.30 -4.05
CA ILE A 240 12.24 4.21 -3.84
C ILE A 240 12.79 2.91 -4.38
N VAL A 241 12.59 1.83 -3.63
CA VAL A 241 12.89 0.46 -4.04
C VAL A 241 11.62 -0.11 -4.65
N PRO A 242 11.57 -0.29 -5.98
CA PRO A 242 10.32 -0.66 -6.64
C PRO A 242 9.99 -2.12 -6.34
N HIS A 243 8.80 -2.33 -5.80
CA HIS A 243 8.16 -3.64 -5.73
C HIS A 243 6.74 -3.54 -6.29
N SER A 244 6.36 -4.54 -7.06
CA SER A 244 5.06 -4.60 -7.74
C SER A 244 4.50 -6.00 -7.59
N LEU A 245 3.20 -6.11 -7.83
CA LEU A 245 2.46 -7.34 -7.83
C LEU A 245 2.95 -8.24 -8.97
N ASP A 246 3.57 -9.35 -8.59
CA ASP A 246 3.88 -10.46 -9.48
C ASP A 246 3.33 -11.78 -8.91
N TYR A 247 3.62 -12.88 -9.61
CA TYR A 247 3.18 -14.20 -9.15
C TYR A 247 3.82 -14.62 -7.82
N GLY A 248 5.11 -14.30 -7.63
CA GLY A 248 5.83 -14.61 -6.39
C GLY A 248 5.21 -13.89 -5.20
N PHE A 249 4.80 -12.65 -5.38
CA PHE A 249 4.04 -11.89 -4.39
C PHE A 249 2.70 -12.56 -4.07
N ILE A 250 1.89 -12.93 -5.07
CA ILE A 250 0.59 -13.58 -4.83
C ILE A 250 0.75 -14.91 -4.08
N GLN A 251 1.75 -15.70 -4.47
CA GLN A 251 2.05 -16.96 -3.79
C GLN A 251 2.45 -16.70 -2.32
N ALA A 252 3.30 -15.69 -2.08
CA ALA A 252 3.67 -15.29 -0.74
C ALA A 252 2.46 -14.75 0.04
N GLU A 253 1.55 -14.03 -0.62
CA GLU A 253 0.30 -13.50 -0.04
C GLU A 253 -0.56 -14.63 0.51
N VAL A 254 -0.93 -15.55 -0.36
CA VAL A 254 -1.74 -16.72 -0.02
C VAL A 254 -1.08 -17.55 1.08
N ASN A 255 0.22 -17.80 0.98
CA ASN A 255 0.95 -18.57 2.00
C ASN A 255 0.98 -17.87 3.36
N GLY A 256 1.15 -16.55 3.39
CA GLY A 256 1.12 -15.77 4.62
C GLY A 256 -0.26 -15.79 5.28
N TRP A 257 -1.33 -15.62 4.51
CA TRP A 257 -2.69 -15.73 5.05
C TRP A 257 -3.01 -17.13 5.57
N ILE A 258 -2.54 -18.18 4.88
CA ILE A 258 -2.69 -19.56 5.37
C ILE A 258 -1.98 -19.73 6.71
N LYS A 259 -0.75 -19.23 6.83
CA LYS A 259 0.01 -19.26 8.09
C LYS A 259 -0.72 -18.50 9.20
N GLN A 260 -1.17 -17.28 8.93
CA GLN A 260 -1.95 -16.50 9.88
C GLN A 260 -3.25 -17.20 10.28
N PHE A 261 -3.95 -17.81 9.32
CA PHE A 261 -5.15 -18.59 9.60
C PHE A 261 -4.84 -19.81 10.47
N ILE A 262 -3.64 -20.40 10.43
CA ILE A 262 -3.26 -21.48 11.36
C ILE A 262 -2.96 -20.91 12.76
N GLU A 263 -2.31 -19.74 12.82
CA GLU A 263 -1.85 -19.08 14.05
C GLU A 263 -2.99 -18.40 14.83
N ALA A 264 -3.95 -17.81 14.13
CA ALA A 264 -4.98 -16.94 14.70
C ALA A 264 -5.78 -17.64 15.81
N SER A 265 -5.88 -16.94 16.94
CA SER A 265 -6.60 -17.43 18.12
C SER A 265 -8.10 -17.43 17.87
N ARG A 266 -8.78 -18.43 18.44
CA ARG A 266 -10.21 -18.68 18.18
C ARG A 266 -11.13 -17.61 18.76
N GLU A 267 -10.69 -16.94 19.83
CA GLU A 267 -11.44 -15.89 20.53
C GLU A 267 -11.35 -14.57 19.76
N LYS A 268 -10.13 -14.15 19.34
CA LYS A 268 -9.95 -12.93 18.53
C LYS A 268 -10.67 -12.99 17.17
N LEU A 269 -10.75 -14.19 16.55
CA LEU A 269 -11.53 -14.38 15.31
C LEU A 269 -13.04 -14.19 15.47
N LYS A 270 -13.59 -14.26 16.69
CA LYS A 270 -15.03 -14.08 16.95
C LYS A 270 -15.41 -12.64 17.28
N GLU A 271 -14.45 -11.83 17.72
CA GLU A 271 -14.68 -10.48 18.24
C GLU A 271 -14.75 -9.42 17.13
N LYS A 272 -14.10 -9.65 15.99
CA LYS A 272 -14.11 -8.73 14.84
C LYS A 272 -14.87 -9.30 13.64
N ASN A 273 -15.70 -8.47 13.01
CA ASN A 273 -16.23 -8.74 11.67
C ASN A 273 -15.13 -8.43 10.66
N TYR A 274 -14.25 -9.41 10.40
CA TYR A 274 -13.22 -9.27 9.38
C TYR A 274 -13.88 -9.16 8.00
N SER A 275 -13.69 -8.02 7.33
CA SER A 275 -14.01 -7.86 5.90
C SER A 275 -12.72 -8.03 5.13
N MET A 276 -12.36 -9.28 4.83
CA MET A 276 -11.22 -9.56 3.97
C MET A 276 -11.62 -9.35 2.51
N GLY A 277 -11.63 -8.10 2.09
CA GLY A 277 -11.84 -7.72 0.70
C GLY A 277 -10.49 -7.66 -0.02
N THR A 278 -10.12 -8.74 -0.69
CA THR A 278 -8.97 -8.75 -1.61
C THR A 278 -9.28 -8.04 -2.93
N GLY A 279 -10.53 -7.58 -3.09
CA GLY A 279 -11.05 -6.99 -4.32
C GLY A 279 -11.32 -8.03 -5.42
N VAL A 280 -11.10 -9.32 -5.15
CA VAL A 280 -11.25 -10.40 -6.11
C VAL A 280 -12.24 -11.41 -5.61
N LYS A 281 -13.42 -11.38 -6.22
CA LYS A 281 -14.60 -12.18 -5.84
C LYS A 281 -14.30 -13.67 -5.64
N SER A 282 -13.40 -14.28 -6.41
CA SER A 282 -13.04 -15.70 -6.22
C SER A 282 -12.18 -15.94 -4.98
N LEU A 283 -11.28 -15.01 -4.66
CA LEU A 283 -10.43 -15.03 -3.47
C LEU A 283 -11.25 -14.62 -2.23
N ASP A 284 -12.13 -13.63 -2.36
CA ASP A 284 -13.08 -13.23 -1.32
C ASP A 284 -14.06 -14.36 -1.01
N ASN A 285 -14.67 -15.00 -2.02
CA ASN A 285 -15.53 -16.18 -1.81
C ASN A 285 -14.76 -17.36 -1.20
N PHE A 286 -13.47 -17.50 -1.54
CA PHE A 286 -12.60 -18.52 -0.98
C PHE A 286 -12.26 -18.22 0.49
N ILE A 287 -12.00 -16.94 0.81
CA ILE A 287 -11.77 -16.45 2.17
C ILE A 287 -13.05 -16.63 3.00
N ASP A 288 -14.21 -16.29 2.47
CA ASP A 288 -15.52 -16.55 3.07
C ASP A 288 -15.75 -18.03 3.32
N LEU A 289 -15.26 -18.90 2.44
CA LEU A 289 -15.34 -20.35 2.61
C LEU A 289 -14.45 -20.82 3.78
N ILE A 290 -13.19 -20.38 3.87
CA ILE A 290 -12.25 -20.81 4.94
C ILE A 290 -12.54 -20.15 6.29
N THR A 291 -13.10 -18.95 6.29
CA THR A 291 -13.54 -18.25 7.50
C THR A 291 -14.96 -18.60 7.92
N ASN A 292 -15.72 -19.29 7.06
CA ASN A 292 -17.06 -19.73 7.38
C ASN A 292 -17.05 -20.59 8.65
N ARG A 293 -17.85 -20.17 9.63
CA ARG A 293 -17.88 -20.68 11.02
C ARG A 293 -18.10 -22.19 11.18
N LYS A 294 -18.37 -22.91 10.10
CA LYS A 294 -18.64 -24.36 10.07
C LYS A 294 -17.38 -25.24 9.93
N ILE A 295 -16.24 -24.70 9.50
CA ILE A 295 -15.07 -25.53 9.18
C ILE A 295 -14.16 -25.73 10.41
N SER A 296 -14.51 -26.79 11.14
CA SER A 296 -13.76 -27.56 12.15
C SER A 296 -13.23 -26.83 13.40
N HIS A 297 -13.63 -27.37 14.55
CA HIS A 297 -13.41 -26.79 15.87
C HIS A 297 -12.05 -27.16 16.48
N PHE A 298 -11.11 -27.73 15.71
CA PHE A 298 -9.90 -28.40 16.21
C PHE A 298 -8.65 -28.04 15.38
N ARG A 299 -7.55 -27.67 16.06
CA ARG A 299 -6.26 -27.22 15.43
C ARG A 299 -5.69 -28.17 14.36
N PRO A 300 -5.66 -29.50 14.57
CA PRO A 300 -5.23 -30.47 13.55
C PRO A 300 -6.05 -30.41 12.25
N VAL A 301 -7.36 -30.19 12.36
CA VAL A 301 -8.24 -30.11 11.18
C VAL A 301 -8.03 -28.77 10.45
N ARG A 302 -7.78 -27.67 11.16
CA ARG A 302 -7.33 -26.39 10.55
C ARG A 302 -6.02 -26.58 9.78
N ARG A 303 -5.04 -27.29 10.34
CA ARG A 303 -3.76 -27.60 9.66
C ARG A 303 -3.97 -28.48 8.42
N ALA A 304 -4.77 -29.54 8.52
CA ALA A 304 -5.06 -30.41 7.38
C ALA A 304 -5.76 -29.66 6.24
N ASN A 305 -6.75 -28.82 6.56
CA ASN A 305 -7.44 -27.98 5.58
C ASN A 305 -6.50 -26.94 4.97
N ALA A 306 -5.68 -26.27 5.78
CA ALA A 306 -4.67 -25.33 5.30
C ALA A 306 -3.68 -25.98 4.33
N LEU A 307 -3.21 -27.20 4.64
CA LEU A 307 -2.33 -27.95 3.73
C LEU A 307 -3.03 -28.35 2.43
N ALA A 308 -4.29 -28.79 2.51
CA ALA A 308 -5.10 -29.09 1.32
C ALA A 308 -5.32 -27.84 0.45
N ILE A 309 -5.53 -26.69 1.08
CA ILE A 309 -5.65 -25.39 0.43
C ILE A 309 -4.34 -24.99 -0.25
N SER A 310 -3.21 -25.05 0.47
CA SER A 310 -1.89 -24.77 -0.10
C SER A 310 -1.61 -25.67 -1.30
N ALA A 311 -1.97 -26.96 -1.23
CA ALA A 311 -1.82 -27.90 -2.34
C ALA A 311 -2.72 -27.55 -3.54
N LEU A 312 -3.99 -27.19 -3.30
CA LEU A 312 -4.93 -26.76 -4.34
C LEU A 312 -4.47 -25.45 -5.02
N PHE A 313 -4.02 -24.46 -4.25
CA PHE A 313 -3.43 -23.23 -4.80
C PHE A 313 -2.09 -23.51 -5.51
N GLY A 314 -1.25 -24.43 -5.02
CA GLY A 314 -0.04 -24.82 -5.72
C GLY A 314 -0.31 -25.47 -7.08
N LEU A 315 -1.40 -26.24 -7.20
CA LEU A 315 -1.76 -26.96 -8.43
C LEU A 315 -2.57 -26.13 -9.44
N LEU A 316 -3.49 -25.29 -8.96
CA LEU A 316 -4.45 -24.53 -9.79
C LEU A 316 -4.25 -23.01 -9.73
N GLY A 317 -3.44 -22.54 -8.78
CA GLY A 317 -3.37 -21.12 -8.40
C GLY A 317 -2.75 -20.22 -9.44
N TYR A 318 -1.86 -20.70 -10.32
CA TYR A 318 -1.29 -19.86 -11.39
C TYR A 318 -2.37 -19.35 -12.34
N HIS A 319 -3.20 -20.24 -12.89
CA HIS A 319 -4.26 -19.86 -13.81
C HIS A 319 -5.37 -19.07 -13.13
N ILE A 320 -5.72 -19.43 -11.89
CA ILE A 320 -6.77 -18.73 -11.13
C ILE A 320 -6.30 -17.34 -10.71
N ALA A 321 -5.10 -17.20 -10.16
CA ALA A 321 -4.55 -15.89 -9.77
C ALA A 321 -4.37 -14.97 -10.98
N HIS A 322 -3.82 -15.48 -12.08
CA HIS A 322 -3.62 -14.66 -13.27
C HIS A 322 -4.95 -14.23 -13.90
N SER A 323 -5.90 -15.15 -14.07
CA SER A 323 -7.17 -14.85 -14.75
C SER A 323 -8.16 -14.06 -13.90
N ALA A 324 -8.20 -14.31 -12.58
CA ALA A 324 -9.15 -13.69 -11.67
C ALA A 324 -8.62 -12.46 -10.93
N TYR A 325 -7.30 -12.34 -10.73
CA TYR A 325 -6.68 -11.24 -9.99
C TYR A 325 -5.87 -10.29 -10.89
N ILE A 326 -4.92 -10.80 -11.66
CA ILE A 326 -4.02 -9.95 -12.47
C ILE A 326 -4.75 -9.34 -13.68
N ASN A 327 -5.51 -10.13 -14.44
CA ASN A 327 -6.18 -9.65 -15.66
C ASN A 327 -7.16 -8.48 -15.44
N PRO A 328 -8.01 -8.47 -14.38
CA PRO A 328 -8.82 -7.30 -14.06
C PRO A 328 -7.98 -6.04 -13.80
N GLN A 329 -6.83 -6.15 -13.14
CA GLN A 329 -5.94 -5.03 -12.84
C GLN A 329 -5.36 -4.43 -14.12
N HIS A 330 -4.94 -5.27 -15.08
CA HIS A 330 -4.49 -4.79 -16.38
C HIS A 330 -5.60 -4.03 -17.11
N ARG A 331 -6.82 -4.57 -17.16
CA ARG A 331 -7.97 -3.88 -17.77
C ARG A 331 -8.26 -2.53 -17.10
N ASN A 332 -8.17 -2.48 -15.77
CA ASN A 332 -8.32 -1.23 -15.02
C ASN A 332 -7.23 -0.22 -15.39
N ALA A 333 -5.97 -0.67 -15.48
CA ALA A 333 -4.86 0.17 -15.90
C ALA A 333 -5.03 0.72 -17.33
N GLU A 334 -5.51 -0.09 -18.28
CA GLU A 334 -5.83 0.40 -19.64
C GLU A 334 -6.91 1.47 -19.62
N GLN A 335 -7.97 1.27 -18.82
CA GLN A 335 -9.05 2.26 -18.70
C GLN A 335 -8.55 3.58 -18.13
N ILE A 336 -7.65 3.52 -17.13
CA ILE A 336 -7.02 4.71 -16.57
C ILE A 336 -6.20 5.41 -17.66
N ILE A 337 -5.31 4.69 -18.36
CA ILE A 337 -4.47 5.29 -19.41
C ILE A 337 -5.32 5.96 -20.47
N GLN A 338 -6.27 5.25 -21.07
CA GLN A 338 -7.16 5.80 -22.10
C GLN A 338 -7.89 7.06 -21.60
N THR A 339 -8.35 7.04 -20.34
CA THR A 339 -9.04 8.19 -19.77
C THR A 339 -8.09 9.37 -19.58
N ILE A 340 -6.91 9.16 -19.00
CA ILE A 340 -5.96 10.22 -18.69
C ILE A 340 -5.38 10.85 -19.96
N GLU A 341 -4.97 10.02 -20.93
CA GLU A 341 -4.42 10.51 -22.20
C GLU A 341 -5.48 11.31 -23.00
N SER A 342 -6.78 10.97 -22.85
CA SER A 342 -7.86 11.75 -23.46
C SER A 342 -8.10 13.13 -22.83
N LEU A 343 -7.57 13.38 -21.63
CA LEU A 343 -7.75 14.66 -20.91
C LEU A 343 -6.67 15.68 -21.24
N ASP A 344 -5.48 15.22 -21.63
CA ASP A 344 -4.35 16.07 -21.96
C ASP A 344 -3.36 15.30 -22.85
N ASP A 345 -3.30 15.69 -24.13
CA ASP A 345 -2.43 15.07 -25.15
C ASP A 345 -0.93 15.12 -24.79
N LYS A 346 -0.55 15.93 -23.79
CA LYS A 346 0.83 15.99 -23.28
C LYS A 346 1.14 14.88 -22.28
N ILE A 347 0.12 14.23 -21.74
CA ILE A 347 0.27 13.05 -20.89
C ILE A 347 0.30 11.84 -21.81
N LYS A 348 1.50 11.34 -22.08
CA LYS A 348 1.71 10.04 -22.75
C LYS A 348 2.22 9.05 -21.72
N LEU A 349 1.37 8.10 -21.36
CA LEU A 349 1.71 7.03 -20.41
C LEU A 349 2.32 5.82 -21.15
N ASP A 350 1.96 5.61 -22.43
CA ASP A 350 2.28 4.41 -23.21
C ASP A 350 3.79 4.22 -23.52
N ASP A 351 4.48 5.26 -24.02
CA ASP A 351 5.82 5.13 -24.65
C ASP A 351 6.97 4.61 -23.73
N ARG A 352 6.75 4.47 -22.41
CA ARG A 352 7.78 4.04 -21.45
C ARG A 352 7.32 2.98 -20.45
N ILE A 353 6.05 2.57 -20.46
CA ILE A 353 5.56 1.50 -19.58
C ILE A 353 6.06 0.13 -20.06
N ASP A 354 6.18 -0.05 -21.37
CA ASP A 354 6.68 -1.30 -21.97
C ASP A 354 8.21 -1.47 -21.85
N PHE A 355 8.96 -0.38 -21.68
CA PHE A 355 10.42 -0.43 -21.56
C PHE A 355 10.90 -1.10 -20.26
N LEU A 356 10.18 -0.91 -19.15
CA LEU A 356 10.55 -1.47 -17.84
C LEU A 356 10.00 -2.88 -17.63
N SER A 357 8.96 -3.27 -18.36
CA SER A 357 8.43 -4.65 -18.32
C SER A 357 9.31 -5.64 -19.09
N GLN A 358 10.16 -5.17 -20.01
CA GLN A 358 11.05 -6.01 -20.83
C GLN A 358 12.49 -6.11 -20.28
N ASP A 359 13.01 -5.07 -19.62
CA ASP A 359 14.43 -4.99 -19.21
C ASP A 359 14.72 -5.27 -17.73
N TRP A 360 13.70 -5.53 -16.90
CA TRP A 360 13.93 -5.99 -15.53
C TRP A 360 13.96 -7.53 -15.49
N PRO A 361 15.05 -8.17 -15.04
CA PRO A 361 15.09 -9.61 -14.96
C PRO A 361 14.08 -10.04 -13.90
N LEU A 362 12.92 -10.55 -14.36
CA LEU A 362 12.16 -11.55 -13.62
C LEU A 362 13.15 -12.68 -13.34
N GLN A 363 13.87 -12.60 -12.22
CA GLN A 363 14.66 -13.71 -11.71
C GLN A 363 13.66 -14.79 -11.30
N ASN A 364 13.30 -15.60 -12.29
CA ASN A 364 12.77 -16.93 -12.13
C ASN A 364 13.83 -17.76 -11.39
N ASN A 365 13.93 -17.60 -10.07
CA ASN A 365 14.51 -18.62 -9.24
C ASN A 365 13.38 -19.61 -8.94
N PRO A 366 13.37 -20.81 -9.54
CA PRO A 366 12.54 -21.87 -9.01
C PRO A 366 13.05 -22.13 -7.59
N VAL A 367 12.23 -21.81 -6.60
CA VAL A 367 12.46 -22.29 -5.24
C VAL A 367 12.43 -23.81 -5.33
N SER A 368 13.60 -24.43 -5.19
CA SER A 368 13.73 -25.87 -5.02
C SER A 368 12.94 -26.27 -3.78
N LEU A 369 12.05 -27.26 -3.98
CA LEU A 369 11.17 -27.88 -2.99
C LEU A 369 11.84 -28.22 -1.65
#